data_AF-A0AA38NZ50-F1
#
_entry.id   AF-A0AA38NZ50-F1
#
_cell.length_a   1.000
_cell.length_b   1.000
_cell.length_c   1.000
_cell.angle_alpha   90.00
_cell.angle_beta   90.00
_cell.angle_gamma   90.00
#
_symmetry.space_group_name_H-M   'P 1'
#
loop_
_entity.id
_entity.type
_entity.pdbx_description
1 polymer ?
#
loop_
_entity_poly.entity_id
_entity_poly.type
_entity_poly.pdbx_seq_one_letter_code
_entity_poly.pdbx_strand_id
1 'polypeptide(L)'
;MFYSSKWKDFSRGSTHSQAVEKFLGGQCQHHPGEIIHNWYSSPDGRLGKNDDAAYLMWSSCEPKYSQIKHIRACLTSFAAQICIEHAVRQAKNAVKPNNGLHVRLSAKGDSGSYSNSLHTDWADIGSNTVSRVGDIFRTHEPFLYDFLSCVASGKIDGDLVRKTRPIDIVVTHSIAALNFSLNRFANWATKAAGSNPNLWGKVFFDNTQRYPNDTSSLMYYVPVGTPWQGVAEDPSMEDFGIPSEIVLSLAAVVQRSGSPFSLTWSFVS
;
A
#
# COMPACT_ATOMS: atom_id res chain seq x y z
N MET A 1 12.23 -32.16 0.99
CA MET A 1 12.03 -31.98 -0.47
C MET A 1 11.25 -33.19 -0.97
N PHE A 2 9.91 -33.13 -0.98
CA PHE A 2 9.05 -34.23 -1.45
C PHE A 2 7.82 -33.68 -2.17
N TYR A 3 7.97 -33.37 -3.46
CA TYR A 3 6.88 -33.51 -4.42
C TYR A 3 7.48 -34.12 -5.69
N SER A 4 7.44 -35.45 -5.73
CA SER A 4 7.74 -36.25 -6.90
C SER A 4 6.73 -35.90 -8.00
N SER A 5 7.23 -35.44 -9.14
CA SER A 5 6.50 -35.03 -10.34
C SER A 5 5.83 -36.20 -11.09
N LYS A 6 5.27 -37.17 -10.37
CA LYS A 6 4.43 -38.23 -10.90
C LYS A 6 2.98 -38.04 -10.48
N TRP A 7 2.44 -36.85 -10.70
CA TRP A 7 1.00 -36.73 -10.87
C TRP A 7 0.69 -37.34 -12.23
N LYS A 8 0.42 -38.65 -12.25
CA LYS A 8 -0.30 -39.24 -13.40
C LYS A 8 -1.57 -38.42 -13.55
N ASP A 9 -1.89 -38.03 -14.77
CA ASP A 9 -3.19 -37.43 -15.10
C ASP A 9 -4.28 -38.40 -14.68
N PHE A 10 -4.78 -38.23 -13.46
CA PHE A 10 -5.97 -38.93 -13.02
C PHE A 10 -7.11 -38.34 -13.82
N SER A 11 -7.53 -39.07 -14.85
CA SER A 11 -8.80 -38.84 -15.52
C SER A 11 -9.89 -38.82 -14.45
N ARG A 12 -10.36 -37.62 -14.10
CA ARG A 12 -11.44 -37.44 -13.14
C ARG A 12 -12.70 -37.99 -13.79
N GLY A 13 -13.35 -38.94 -13.15
CA GLY A 13 -14.66 -39.43 -13.61
C GLY A 13 -15.64 -38.26 -13.74
N SER A 14 -16.51 -38.29 -14.75
CA SER A 14 -17.46 -37.20 -15.05
C SER A 14 -18.28 -36.79 -13.83
N THR A 15 -18.73 -37.76 -13.02
CA THR A 15 -19.45 -37.54 -11.77
C THR A 15 -18.65 -36.73 -10.74
N HIS A 16 -17.36 -37.03 -10.59
CA HIS A 16 -16.49 -36.30 -9.65
C HIS A 16 -16.27 -34.86 -10.13
N SER A 17 -16.04 -34.66 -11.43
CA SER A 17 -15.90 -33.33 -12.01
C SER A 17 -17.16 -32.48 -11.80
N GLN A 18 -18.36 -33.04 -12.04
CA GLN A 18 -19.63 -32.35 -11.79
C GLN A 18 -19.83 -32.02 -10.30
N ALA A 19 -19.43 -32.91 -9.39
CA ALA A 19 -19.53 -32.66 -7.96
C ALA A 19 -18.58 -31.53 -7.50
N VAL A 20 -17.33 -31.54 -7.97
CA VAL A 20 -16.35 -30.48 -7.67
C VAL A 20 -16.78 -29.14 -8.27
N GLU A 21 -17.31 -29.14 -9.49
CA GLU A 21 -17.85 -27.95 -10.13
C GLU A 21 -19.00 -27.35 -9.32
N LYS A 22 -19.98 -28.16 -8.90
CA LYS A 22 -21.08 -27.70 -8.05
C LYS A 22 -20.59 -27.14 -6.71
N PHE A 23 -19.61 -27.79 -6.09
CA PHE A 23 -19.02 -27.34 -4.83
C PHE A 23 -18.29 -26.01 -4.98
N LEU A 24 -17.41 -25.88 -5.97
CA LEU A 24 -16.65 -24.65 -6.20
C LEU A 24 -17.53 -23.50 -6.74
N GLY A 25 -18.62 -23.82 -7.43
CA GLY A 25 -19.64 -22.87 -7.88
C GLY A 25 -20.62 -22.44 -6.79
N GLY A 26 -20.52 -22.97 -5.56
CA GLY A 26 -21.42 -22.63 -4.45
C GLY A 26 -22.84 -23.17 -4.59
N GLN A 27 -23.05 -24.21 -5.41
CA GLN A 27 -24.35 -24.84 -5.64
C GLN A 27 -24.64 -26.01 -4.68
N CYS A 28 -23.71 -26.30 -3.78
CA CYS A 28 -23.89 -27.31 -2.73
C CYS A 28 -24.50 -26.68 -1.46
N GLN A 29 -25.03 -27.53 -0.58
CA GLN A 29 -25.53 -27.12 0.73
C GLN A 29 -24.46 -26.40 1.58
N HIS A 30 -23.20 -26.84 1.46
CA HIS A 30 -22.06 -26.21 2.08
C HIS A 30 -21.16 -25.60 1.00
N HIS A 31 -20.86 -24.31 1.13
CA HIS A 31 -20.00 -23.61 0.19
C HIS A 31 -18.58 -23.43 0.74
N PRO A 32 -17.55 -23.28 -0.12
CA PRO A 32 -16.16 -23.14 0.32
C PRO A 32 -15.96 -22.02 1.36
N GLY A 33 -16.72 -20.94 1.26
CA GLY A 33 -16.73 -19.86 2.25
C GLY A 33 -17.08 -20.29 3.68
N GLU A 34 -18.04 -21.20 3.88
CA GLU A 34 -18.39 -21.74 5.21
C GLU A 34 -17.23 -22.54 5.79
N ILE A 35 -16.56 -23.34 4.96
CA ILE A 35 -15.42 -24.16 5.39
C ILE A 35 -14.26 -23.26 5.82
N ILE A 36 -13.95 -22.23 5.01
CA ILE A 36 -12.93 -21.23 5.36
C ILE A 36 -13.32 -20.51 6.66
N HIS A 37 -14.58 -20.11 6.80
CA HIS A 37 -15.08 -19.46 8.02
C HIS A 37 -14.95 -20.38 9.25
N ASN A 38 -15.31 -21.65 9.11
CA ASN A 38 -15.20 -22.63 10.19
C ASN A 38 -13.75 -22.91 10.58
N TRP A 39 -12.84 -23.06 9.60
CA TRP A 39 -11.41 -23.19 9.87
C TRP A 39 -10.85 -21.94 10.55
N TYR A 40 -11.27 -20.76 10.11
CA TYR A 40 -10.81 -19.50 10.69
C TYR A 40 -11.38 -19.25 12.09
N SER A 41 -12.62 -19.64 12.36
CA SER A 41 -13.31 -19.36 13.62
C SER A 41 -13.14 -20.47 14.68
N SER A 42 -12.77 -21.69 14.26
CA SER A 42 -12.66 -22.86 15.14
C SER A 42 -11.71 -22.60 16.31
N PRO A 43 -12.12 -22.84 17.57
CA PRO A 43 -11.29 -22.62 18.75
C PRO A 43 -9.98 -23.43 18.71
N ASP A 44 -9.99 -24.59 18.06
CA ASP A 44 -8.82 -25.49 17.95
C ASP A 44 -7.70 -24.91 17.06
N GLY A 45 -8.02 -23.92 16.22
CA GLY A 45 -7.05 -23.21 15.40
C GLY A 45 -6.52 -21.92 16.03
N ARG A 46 -6.82 -21.63 17.31
CA ARG A 46 -6.37 -20.39 17.95
C ARG A 46 -4.88 -20.42 18.23
N LEU A 47 -4.18 -19.37 17.81
CA LEU A 47 -2.77 -19.15 18.10
C LEU A 47 -2.61 -18.57 19.51
N GLY A 48 -1.57 -19.01 20.21
CA GLY A 48 -1.15 -18.39 21.46
C GLY A 48 -0.54 -17.01 21.20
N LYS A 49 -0.54 -16.13 22.21
CA LYS A 49 0.05 -14.78 22.10
C LYS A 49 1.54 -14.78 21.73
N ASN A 50 2.25 -15.83 22.10
CA ASN A 50 3.70 -15.98 21.88
C ASN A 50 4.02 -17.06 20.83
N ASP A 51 3.05 -17.43 20.00
CA ASP A 51 3.26 -18.40 18.93
C ASP A 51 3.93 -17.70 17.73
N ASP A 52 5.00 -18.27 17.20
CA ASP A 52 5.69 -17.76 16.01
C ASP A 52 4.73 -17.58 14.82
N ALA A 53 3.73 -18.46 14.70
CA ALA A 53 2.73 -18.38 13.65
C ALA A 53 1.77 -17.18 13.80
N ALA A 54 1.67 -16.57 14.98
CA ALA A 54 0.91 -15.33 15.17
C ALA A 54 1.55 -14.16 14.43
N TYR A 55 2.88 -14.06 14.44
CA TYR A 55 3.62 -13.03 13.68
C TYR A 55 3.50 -13.23 12.16
N LEU A 56 3.21 -14.45 11.73
CA LEU A 56 2.98 -14.77 10.33
C LEU A 56 1.55 -14.47 9.88
N MET A 57 0.63 -14.09 10.76
CA MET A 57 -0.72 -13.66 10.35
C MET A 57 -0.62 -12.33 9.59
N TRP A 58 -1.32 -12.23 8.47
CA TRP A 58 -1.31 -11.04 7.59
C TRP A 58 0.06 -10.71 6.98
N SER A 59 0.99 -11.67 6.92
CA SER A 59 2.26 -11.46 6.21
C SER A 59 2.02 -11.20 4.73
N SER A 60 2.47 -10.03 4.29
CA SER A 60 2.23 -9.45 2.98
C SER A 60 3.18 -9.91 1.88
N CYS A 61 4.36 -10.41 2.24
CA CYS A 61 5.44 -10.67 1.28
C CYS A 61 6.08 -12.05 1.48
N GLU A 62 6.70 -12.28 2.64
CA GLU A 62 7.46 -13.50 2.93
C GLU A 62 7.13 -14.02 4.35
N PRO A 63 7.05 -15.34 4.57
CA PRO A 63 7.11 -16.40 3.57
C PRO A 63 5.86 -16.45 2.69
N LYS A 64 5.94 -17.12 1.54
CA LYS A 64 4.76 -17.41 0.70
C LYS A 64 3.71 -18.17 1.53
N TYR A 65 2.45 -17.79 1.43
CA TYR A 65 1.36 -18.39 2.22
C TYR A 65 1.35 -19.93 2.19
N SER A 66 1.72 -20.56 1.06
CA SER A 66 1.79 -22.02 0.91
C SER A 66 2.85 -22.73 1.78
N GLN A 67 3.77 -21.97 2.37
CA GLN A 67 4.82 -22.49 3.26
C GLN A 67 4.42 -22.39 4.74
N ILE A 68 3.36 -21.64 5.06
CA ILE A 68 2.88 -21.44 6.43
C ILE A 68 2.05 -22.66 6.84
N LYS A 69 2.52 -23.41 7.84
CA LYS A 69 1.86 -24.64 8.30
C LYS A 69 0.55 -24.38 9.04
N HIS A 70 0.50 -23.32 9.84
CA HIS A 70 -0.67 -23.03 10.67
C HIS A 70 -1.81 -22.45 9.83
N ILE A 71 -2.99 -23.08 9.87
CA ILE A 71 -4.09 -22.79 8.93
C ILE A 71 -4.57 -21.33 8.97
N ARG A 72 -4.72 -20.73 10.16
CA ARG A 72 -5.18 -19.33 10.27
C ARG A 72 -4.15 -18.34 9.71
N ALA A 73 -2.88 -18.54 10.02
CA ALA A 73 -1.80 -17.71 9.52
C ALA A 73 -1.69 -17.85 8.00
N CYS A 74 -1.77 -19.09 7.48
CA CYS A 74 -1.83 -19.37 6.06
C CYS A 74 -3.00 -18.66 5.36
N LEU A 75 -4.23 -18.77 5.87
CA LEU A 75 -5.42 -18.13 5.27
C LEU A 75 -5.33 -16.60 5.28
N THR A 76 -4.92 -15.99 6.40
CA THR A 76 -4.79 -14.52 6.49
C THR A 76 -3.69 -13.97 5.59
N SER A 77 -2.53 -14.65 5.52
CA SER A 77 -1.44 -14.26 4.64
C SER A 77 -1.75 -14.52 3.17
N PHE A 78 -2.50 -15.59 2.86
CA PHE A 78 -3.06 -15.79 1.52
C PHE A 78 -3.93 -14.61 1.11
N ALA A 79 -4.88 -14.20 1.96
CA ALA A 79 -5.74 -13.06 1.68
C ALA A 79 -4.93 -11.75 1.52
N ALA A 80 -3.99 -11.47 2.44
CA ALA A 80 -3.15 -10.29 2.38
C ALA A 80 -2.31 -10.22 1.10
N GLN A 81 -1.63 -11.32 0.75
CA GLN A 81 -0.79 -11.40 -0.45
C GLN A 81 -1.61 -11.21 -1.73
N ILE A 82 -2.80 -11.81 -1.84
CA ILE A 82 -3.71 -11.63 -2.99
C ILE A 82 -4.21 -10.19 -3.09
N CYS A 83 -4.63 -9.58 -1.98
CA CYS A 83 -5.07 -8.19 -1.94
C CYS A 83 -3.96 -7.23 -2.40
N ILE A 84 -2.73 -7.45 -1.95
CA ILE A 84 -1.58 -6.62 -2.34
C ILE A 84 -1.25 -6.80 -3.81
N GLU A 85 -1.21 -8.03 -4.32
CA GLU A 85 -0.98 -8.29 -5.74
C GLU A 85 -2.03 -7.57 -6.61
N HIS A 86 -3.30 -7.63 -6.19
CA HIS A 86 -4.40 -6.97 -6.87
C HIS A 86 -4.26 -5.44 -6.83
N ALA A 87 -3.96 -4.85 -5.67
CA ALA A 87 -3.74 -3.41 -5.51
C ALA A 87 -2.57 -2.93 -6.39
N VAL A 88 -1.43 -3.64 -6.39
CA VAL A 88 -0.27 -3.31 -7.24
C VAL A 88 -0.62 -3.39 -8.72
N ARG A 89 -1.42 -4.38 -9.14
CA ARG A 89 -1.87 -4.51 -10.53
C ARG A 89 -2.75 -3.33 -10.96
N GLN A 90 -3.68 -2.91 -10.10
CA GLN A 90 -4.53 -1.75 -10.34
C GLN A 90 -3.72 -0.45 -10.40
N ALA A 91 -2.82 -0.22 -9.45
CA ALA A 91 -1.92 0.94 -9.43
C ALA A 91 -1.08 1.04 -10.71
N LYS A 92 -0.46 -0.07 -11.13
CA LYS A 92 0.28 -0.15 -12.42
C LYS A 92 -0.61 0.16 -13.62
N ASN A 93 -1.87 -0.26 -13.58
CA ASN A 93 -2.81 0.04 -14.65
C ASN A 93 -3.18 1.53 -14.67
N ALA A 94 -3.46 2.13 -13.50
CA ALA A 94 -3.85 3.52 -13.37
C ALA A 94 -2.77 4.48 -13.87
N VAL A 95 -1.50 4.26 -13.50
CA VAL A 95 -0.37 5.12 -13.92
C VAL A 95 0.01 4.98 -15.41
N LYS A 96 -0.80 4.35 -16.26
CA LYS A 96 -0.57 4.35 -17.71
C LYS A 96 -0.78 5.75 -18.29
N PRO A 97 0.03 6.18 -19.28
CA PRO A 97 -0.10 7.50 -19.93
C PRO A 97 -1.51 7.82 -20.43
N ASN A 98 -2.25 6.82 -20.89
CA ASN A 98 -3.56 6.99 -21.50
C ASN A 98 -4.69 7.30 -20.50
N ASN A 99 -4.45 7.12 -19.20
CA ASN A 99 -5.49 7.30 -18.17
C ASN A 99 -5.55 8.72 -17.61
N GLY A 100 -4.78 9.67 -18.17
CA GLY A 100 -4.88 11.08 -17.81
C GLY A 100 -4.17 11.50 -16.52
N LEU A 101 -3.44 10.60 -15.85
CA LEU A 101 -2.54 10.94 -14.72
C LEU A 101 -1.19 11.52 -15.17
N HIS A 102 -0.93 11.53 -16.47
CA HIS A 102 0.29 12.10 -17.05
C HIS A 102 -0.04 13.46 -17.64
N VAL A 103 0.51 14.52 -17.06
CA VAL A 103 0.48 15.84 -17.70
C VAL A 103 1.55 15.88 -18.77
N ARG A 104 1.12 15.81 -20.03
CA ARG A 104 1.96 16.26 -21.14
C ARG A 104 1.79 17.77 -21.24
N LEU A 105 2.78 18.50 -20.76
CA LEU A 105 2.92 19.92 -21.09
C LEU A 105 3.39 20.00 -22.55
N SER A 106 2.46 19.95 -23.50
CA SER A 106 2.81 20.13 -24.91
C SER A 106 3.00 21.63 -25.18
N ALA A 107 4.26 22.06 -25.22
CA ALA A 107 4.60 23.37 -25.75
C ALA A 107 4.55 23.31 -27.27
N LYS A 108 3.39 23.65 -27.86
CA LYS A 108 3.29 23.93 -29.30
C LYS A 108 2.99 25.40 -29.47
N GLY A 109 4.04 26.20 -29.58
CA GLY A 109 3.93 27.59 -30.05
C GLY A 109 3.80 27.61 -31.57
N ASP A 110 2.92 28.46 -32.09
CA ASP A 110 2.71 28.65 -33.54
C ASP A 110 3.90 29.33 -34.24
N SER A 111 4.91 29.79 -33.50
CA SER A 111 6.02 30.59 -34.00
C SER A 111 7.30 29.81 -34.31
N GLY A 112 7.32 28.48 -34.19
CA GLY A 112 8.52 27.66 -34.42
C GLY A 112 9.69 27.96 -33.46
N SER A 113 9.52 28.90 -32.54
CA SER A 113 10.48 29.26 -31.51
C SER A 113 10.15 28.49 -30.25
N TYR A 114 11.09 27.66 -29.79
CA TYR A 114 11.05 26.98 -28.49
C TYR A 114 11.22 28.02 -27.37
N SER A 115 10.25 28.91 -27.16
CA SER A 115 10.25 29.81 -26.01
C SER A 115 9.39 29.25 -24.88
N ASN A 116 10.10 28.96 -23.79
CA ASN A 116 9.65 28.86 -22.40
C ASN A 116 8.56 27.84 -22.08
N SER A 117 8.98 26.88 -21.24
CA SER A 117 8.16 26.00 -20.43
C SER A 117 6.76 26.57 -20.17
N LEU A 118 5.72 25.83 -20.55
CA LEU A 118 4.38 26.00 -19.98
C LEU A 118 4.53 25.87 -18.46
N HIS A 119 4.68 27.00 -17.80
CA HIS A 119 4.64 27.09 -16.36
C HIS A 119 3.19 26.78 -16.01
N THR A 120 2.93 25.55 -15.54
CA THR A 120 1.64 25.22 -14.93
C THR A 120 1.56 26.06 -13.67
N ASP A 121 0.73 27.09 -13.69
CA ASP A 121 0.55 27.92 -12.51
C ASP A 121 -0.36 27.18 -11.53
N TRP A 122 -0.26 27.49 -10.25
CA TRP A 122 -1.12 26.91 -9.21
C TRP A 122 -2.60 27.15 -9.50
N ALA A 123 -2.93 28.25 -10.17
CA ALA A 123 -4.27 28.57 -10.62
C ALA A 123 -4.84 27.53 -11.61
N ASP A 124 -3.98 26.86 -12.39
CA ASP A 124 -4.39 25.82 -13.35
C ASP A 124 -4.73 24.49 -12.65
N ILE A 125 -4.24 24.31 -11.42
CA ILE A 125 -4.64 23.22 -10.52
C ILE A 125 -5.95 23.64 -9.84
N GLY A 126 -7.01 23.73 -10.64
CA GLY A 126 -8.31 24.19 -10.19
C GLY A 126 -8.98 23.23 -9.19
N SER A 127 -10.05 23.71 -8.56
CA SER A 127 -10.91 22.96 -7.61
C SER A 127 -11.39 21.60 -8.13
N ASN A 128 -11.49 21.45 -9.46
CA ASN A 128 -11.95 20.22 -10.10
C ASN A 128 -10.85 19.14 -10.24
N THR A 129 -9.58 19.49 -9.99
CA THR A 129 -8.46 18.56 -10.16
C THR A 129 -8.61 17.35 -9.24
N VAL A 130 -8.90 17.59 -7.94
CA VAL A 130 -9.03 16.50 -6.96
C VAL A 130 -10.21 15.60 -7.31
N SER A 131 -11.36 16.17 -7.72
CA SER A 131 -12.51 15.37 -8.16
C SER A 131 -12.16 14.50 -9.37
N ARG A 132 -11.52 15.09 -10.39
CA ARG A 132 -11.13 14.36 -11.60
C ARG A 132 -10.11 13.26 -11.32
N VAL A 133 -9.11 13.53 -10.47
CA VAL A 133 -8.15 12.50 -10.03
C VAL A 133 -8.88 11.40 -9.24
N GLY A 134 -9.79 11.76 -8.36
CA GLY A 134 -10.62 10.81 -7.61
C GLY A 134 -11.42 9.90 -8.52
N ASP A 135 -12.03 10.43 -9.59
CA ASP A 135 -12.78 9.63 -10.57
C ASP A 135 -11.89 8.67 -11.35
N ILE A 136 -10.67 9.08 -11.69
CA ILE A 136 -9.66 8.20 -12.29
C ILE A 136 -9.33 7.05 -11.33
N PHE A 137 -9.10 7.32 -10.05
CA PHE A 137 -8.80 6.27 -9.07
C PHE A 137 -9.99 5.34 -8.81
N ARG A 138 -11.22 5.84 -8.73
CA ARG A 138 -12.42 4.99 -8.64
C ARG A 138 -12.56 4.07 -9.86
N THR A 139 -12.16 4.56 -11.04
CA THR A 139 -12.24 3.78 -12.28
C THR A 139 -11.15 2.72 -12.40
N HIS A 140 -9.90 3.07 -12.06
CA HIS A 140 -8.74 2.20 -12.32
C HIS A 140 -8.22 1.46 -11.07
N GLU A 141 -8.52 1.96 -9.88
CA GLU A 141 -8.10 1.41 -8.58
C GLU A 141 -9.24 1.30 -7.55
N PRO A 142 -10.40 0.74 -7.94
CA PRO A 142 -11.57 0.69 -7.05
C PRO A 142 -11.27 -0.02 -5.73
N PHE A 143 -10.45 -1.09 -5.76
CA PHE A 143 -10.13 -1.84 -4.55
C PHE A 143 -9.34 -1.00 -3.54
N LEU A 144 -8.31 -0.29 -3.99
CA LEU A 144 -7.49 0.54 -3.10
C LEU A 144 -8.28 1.76 -2.61
N TYR A 145 -9.12 2.34 -3.48
CA TYR A 145 -10.01 3.44 -3.12
C TYR A 145 -10.98 3.06 -2.02
N ASP A 146 -11.69 1.94 -2.17
CA ASP A 146 -12.65 1.47 -1.19
C ASP A 146 -11.96 1.04 0.12
N PHE A 147 -10.79 0.40 0.02
CA PHE A 147 -10.01 0.01 1.19
C PHE A 147 -9.59 1.22 2.02
N LEU A 148 -8.99 2.24 1.39
CA LEU A 148 -8.58 3.46 2.09
C LEU A 148 -9.78 4.29 2.55
N SER A 149 -10.90 4.27 1.83
CA SER A 149 -12.15 4.90 2.27
C SER A 149 -12.68 4.25 3.55
N CYS A 150 -12.64 2.91 3.66
CA CYS A 150 -12.98 2.19 4.88
C CYS A 150 -12.05 2.53 6.05
N VAL A 151 -10.74 2.68 5.78
CA VAL A 151 -9.76 3.07 6.80
C VAL A 151 -9.99 4.52 7.26
N ALA A 152 -10.25 5.43 6.33
CA ALA A 152 -10.43 6.85 6.59
C ALA A 152 -11.77 7.18 7.24
N SER A 153 -12.84 6.43 6.93
CA SER A 153 -14.13 6.57 7.62
C SER A 153 -14.04 6.09 9.06
N GLY A 154 -13.30 4.99 9.29
CA GLY A 154 -13.29 4.29 10.56
C GLY A 154 -14.68 3.76 10.94
N LYS A 155 -14.75 2.88 11.94
CA LYS A 155 -16.02 2.66 12.65
C LYS A 155 -16.21 3.82 13.61
N ILE A 156 -17.01 4.81 13.24
CA ILE A 156 -17.46 5.83 14.19
C ILE A 156 -18.61 5.20 14.98
N ASP A 157 -18.28 4.51 16.07
CA ASP A 157 -19.27 4.10 17.07
C ASP A 157 -19.70 5.36 17.85
N GLY A 158 -20.72 6.05 17.35
CA GLY A 158 -21.36 7.18 18.03
C GLY A 158 -21.60 8.41 17.15
N ASP A 159 -22.60 9.21 17.51
CA ASP A 159 -23.11 10.37 16.76
C ASP A 159 -22.19 11.62 16.79
N LEU A 160 -20.90 11.41 17.12
CA LEU A 160 -19.93 12.50 17.15
C LEU A 160 -19.51 12.83 15.71
N VAL A 161 -20.16 13.86 15.16
CA VAL A 161 -19.78 14.50 13.90
C VAL A 161 -18.37 15.07 14.04
N ARG A 162 -17.36 14.26 13.69
CA ARG A 162 -15.98 14.72 13.62
C ARG A 162 -15.89 15.81 12.53
N LYS A 163 -15.27 16.94 12.86
CA LYS A 163 -14.80 17.94 11.89
C LYS A 163 -13.55 17.44 11.16
N THR A 164 -13.62 16.24 10.58
CA THR A 164 -12.50 15.62 9.85
C THR A 164 -12.42 16.16 8.42
N ARG A 165 -11.23 16.04 7.82
CA ARG A 165 -11.04 16.33 6.40
C ARG A 165 -11.98 15.44 5.56
N PRO A 166 -12.51 15.92 4.43
CA PRO A 166 -13.32 15.09 3.54
C PRO A 166 -12.57 13.82 3.13
N ILE A 167 -13.22 12.66 3.29
CA ILE A 167 -12.62 11.34 3.03
C ILE A 167 -12.06 11.26 1.61
N ASP A 168 -12.82 11.74 0.63
CA ASP A 168 -12.43 11.74 -0.78
C ASP A 168 -11.07 12.42 -1.01
N ILE A 169 -10.79 13.53 -0.32
CA ILE A 169 -9.52 14.26 -0.46
C ILE A 169 -8.38 13.45 0.15
N VAL A 170 -8.59 12.87 1.33
CA VAL A 170 -7.58 12.06 2.03
C VAL A 170 -7.23 10.82 1.22
N VAL A 171 -8.24 10.09 0.76
CA VAL A 171 -8.05 8.87 -0.05
C VAL A 171 -7.37 9.19 -1.37
N THR A 172 -7.86 10.19 -2.10
CA THR A 172 -7.28 10.61 -3.39
C THR A 172 -5.81 10.98 -3.22
N HIS A 173 -5.47 11.76 -2.19
CA HIS A 173 -4.10 12.16 -1.93
C HIS A 173 -3.19 10.96 -1.54
N SER A 174 -3.73 10.01 -0.78
CA SER A 174 -2.98 8.82 -0.34
C SER A 174 -2.63 7.92 -1.53
N ILE A 175 -3.60 7.67 -2.42
CA ILE A 175 -3.39 6.89 -3.64
C ILE A 175 -2.43 7.61 -4.58
N ALA A 176 -2.59 8.93 -4.73
CA ALA A 176 -1.69 9.80 -5.49
C ALA A 176 -0.23 9.64 -5.03
N ALA A 177 0.03 9.68 -3.72
CA ALA A 177 1.37 9.51 -3.16
C ALA A 177 1.92 8.09 -3.40
N LEU A 178 1.10 7.05 -3.22
CA LEU A 178 1.48 5.67 -3.47
C LEU A 178 1.87 5.46 -4.94
N ASN A 179 1.03 5.92 -5.87
CA ASN A 179 1.28 5.82 -7.31
C ASN A 179 2.54 6.58 -7.76
N PHE A 180 2.79 7.75 -7.17
CA PHE A 180 4.01 8.49 -7.44
C PHE A 180 5.26 7.71 -7.02
N SER A 181 5.21 6.99 -5.89
CA SER A 181 6.33 6.16 -5.45
C SER A 181 6.61 4.98 -6.40
N LEU A 182 5.59 4.48 -7.11
CA LEU A 182 5.73 3.42 -8.11
C LEU A 182 6.22 3.94 -9.48
N ASN A 183 5.92 5.19 -9.82
CA ASN A 183 6.29 5.78 -11.10
C ASN A 183 6.57 7.28 -10.98
N ARG A 184 7.87 7.64 -11.02
CA ARG A 184 8.34 9.04 -10.98
C ARG A 184 7.77 9.95 -12.08
N PHE A 185 7.17 9.38 -13.13
CA PHE A 185 6.54 10.14 -14.21
C PHE A 185 5.06 10.48 -13.96
N ALA A 186 4.41 9.86 -12.96
CA ALA A 186 3.02 10.12 -12.57
C ALA A 186 2.90 11.39 -11.69
N ASN A 187 3.42 12.52 -12.19
CA ASN A 187 3.59 13.76 -11.43
C ASN A 187 2.30 14.57 -11.18
N TRP A 188 1.15 14.18 -11.75
CA TRP A 188 -0.06 15.01 -11.64
C TRP A 188 -0.62 15.06 -10.22
N ALA A 189 -0.59 13.92 -9.55
CA ALA A 189 -0.90 13.72 -8.14
C ALA A 189 -0.05 14.63 -7.22
N THR A 190 1.27 14.62 -7.42
CA THR A 190 2.24 15.37 -6.61
C THR A 190 2.13 16.88 -6.83
N LYS A 191 1.76 17.29 -8.05
CA LYS A 191 1.49 18.69 -8.39
C LYS A 191 0.14 19.14 -7.82
N ALA A 192 -0.92 18.33 -7.92
CA ALA A 192 -2.23 18.64 -7.33
C ALA A 192 -2.20 18.81 -5.81
N ALA A 193 -1.21 18.18 -5.16
CA ALA A 193 -1.03 18.16 -3.72
C ALA A 193 -0.28 19.36 -3.10
N GLY A 194 0.27 20.31 -3.87
CA GLY A 194 1.10 21.37 -3.28
C GLY A 194 2.59 21.02 -3.28
N SER A 195 3.29 21.09 -4.41
CA SER A 195 4.73 20.82 -4.52
C SER A 195 5.58 21.95 -3.92
N ASN A 196 5.52 22.08 -2.60
CA ASN A 196 6.73 22.35 -1.84
C ASN A 196 7.06 21.02 -1.14
N PRO A 197 8.22 20.37 -1.39
CA PRO A 197 8.60 19.16 -0.66
C PRO A 197 8.59 19.38 0.87
N ASN A 198 8.78 20.61 1.35
CA ASN A 198 8.62 20.97 2.76
C ASN A 198 7.14 21.07 3.22
N LEU A 199 6.18 21.16 2.29
CA LEU A 199 4.74 21.08 2.56
C LEU A 199 4.22 19.65 2.64
N TRP A 200 4.93 18.62 2.19
CA TRP A 200 4.52 17.25 2.54
C TRP A 200 4.71 17.01 4.04
N GLY A 201 5.70 17.65 4.66
CA GLY A 201 5.75 17.83 6.11
C GLY A 201 4.62 18.74 6.60
N LYS A 202 4.53 19.99 6.13
CA LYS A 202 3.57 20.96 6.70
C LYS A 202 2.07 20.66 6.44
N VAL A 203 1.64 20.06 5.34
CA VAL A 203 0.21 19.74 5.11
C VAL A 203 -0.26 18.59 6.01
N PHE A 204 0.68 17.71 6.41
CA PHE A 204 0.45 16.65 7.39
C PHE A 204 0.61 17.16 8.85
N PHE A 205 1.51 18.11 9.12
CA PHE A 205 1.84 18.56 10.50
C PHE A 205 1.33 19.96 10.91
N ASP A 206 1.04 20.87 9.98
CA ASP A 206 0.76 22.31 10.21
C ASP A 206 -0.75 22.62 10.30
N ASN A 207 -1.58 21.62 10.59
CA ASN A 207 -2.94 21.86 11.10
C ASN A 207 -2.98 21.93 12.63
N THR A 208 -1.83 21.77 13.29
CA THR A 208 -1.63 22.02 14.72
C THR A 208 -1.75 23.51 15.07
N GLN A 209 -1.50 24.43 14.13
CA GLN A 209 -1.72 25.87 14.36
C GLN A 209 -3.19 26.26 14.51
N ARG A 210 -4.15 25.37 14.26
CA ARG A 210 -5.57 25.62 14.58
C ARG A 210 -5.96 25.21 16.00
N TYR A 211 -5.11 24.50 16.75
CA TYR A 211 -5.38 24.04 18.11
C TYR A 211 -4.09 24.04 18.95
N PRO A 212 -3.73 25.16 19.60
CA PRO A 212 -2.43 25.33 20.27
C PRO A 212 -2.21 24.49 21.55
N ASN A 213 -3.13 23.59 21.92
CA ASN A 213 -3.14 22.98 23.26
C ASN A 213 -2.88 21.46 23.29
N ASP A 214 -2.47 20.83 22.19
CA ASP A 214 -2.26 19.37 22.17
C ASP A 214 -0.90 19.01 21.56
N THR A 215 0.12 18.90 22.41
CA THR A 215 1.53 18.72 22.02
C THR A 215 2.02 17.27 22.13
N SER A 216 1.16 16.29 22.38
CA SER A 216 1.60 14.92 22.74
C SER A 216 1.82 13.96 21.56
N SER A 217 2.01 14.42 20.32
CA SER A 217 2.26 13.52 19.18
C SER A 217 3.18 14.13 18.13
N LEU A 218 4.47 14.30 18.47
CA LEU A 218 5.52 14.58 17.49
C LEU A 218 6.07 13.27 16.91
N MET A 219 5.83 13.02 15.62
CA MET A 219 6.63 12.08 14.83
C MET A 219 7.71 12.87 14.09
N TYR A 220 8.98 12.48 14.25
CA TYR A 220 10.09 13.07 13.51
C TYR A 220 10.16 12.52 12.08
N TYR A 221 10.33 13.41 11.10
CA TYR A 221 10.61 13.05 9.71
C TYR A 221 12.08 13.34 9.38
N VAL A 222 12.77 12.37 8.79
CA VAL A 222 14.12 12.52 8.23
C VAL A 222 13.99 12.63 6.70
N PRO A 223 14.48 13.71 6.07
CA PRO A 223 14.34 13.89 4.63
C PRO A 223 15.17 12.87 3.82
N VAL A 224 14.59 12.44 2.70
CA VAL A 224 15.26 11.58 1.71
C VAL A 224 16.37 12.39 1.04
N GLY A 225 17.63 12.12 1.40
CA GLY A 225 18.82 12.80 0.87
C GLY A 225 19.84 13.23 1.93
N THR A 226 19.49 13.16 3.21
CA THR A 226 20.43 13.42 4.31
C THR A 226 21.34 12.20 4.53
N PRO A 227 22.69 12.36 4.63
CA PRO A 227 23.56 11.27 5.01
C PRO A 227 23.15 10.73 6.40
N TRP A 228 22.94 9.42 6.51
CA TRP A 228 22.50 8.71 7.73
C TRP A 228 23.54 8.69 8.88
N GLN A 229 24.53 9.58 8.86
CA GLN A 229 25.67 9.54 9.78
C GLN A 229 25.37 10.04 11.21
N GLY A 230 24.15 10.47 11.54
CA GLY A 230 23.83 11.00 12.87
C GLY A 230 22.63 10.38 13.59
N VAL A 231 21.93 9.41 13.00
CA VAL A 231 20.68 8.85 13.60
C VAL A 231 20.95 7.58 14.41
N ALA A 232 22.10 6.91 14.22
CA ALA A 232 22.44 5.69 14.94
C ALA A 232 23.02 5.93 16.35
N GLU A 233 23.29 7.19 16.73
CA GLU A 233 23.94 7.54 18.01
C GLU A 233 23.00 8.27 18.99
N ASP A 234 21.70 8.38 18.69
CA ASP A 234 20.73 9.01 19.60
C ASP A 234 20.16 7.96 20.57
N PRO A 235 20.55 7.97 21.86
CA PRO A 235 20.12 6.97 22.84
C PRO A 235 18.62 7.09 23.21
N SER A 236 17.90 8.10 22.71
CA SER A 236 16.47 8.29 22.98
C SER A 236 15.53 7.36 22.18
N MET A 237 16.04 6.55 21.24
CA MET A 237 15.22 5.61 20.46
C MET A 237 14.93 4.28 21.17
N GLU A 238 15.69 3.89 22.20
CA GLU A 238 15.45 2.63 22.93
C GLU A 238 14.18 2.66 23.79
N ASP A 239 13.70 3.85 24.18
CA ASP A 239 12.51 4.02 25.02
C ASP A 239 11.18 3.73 24.30
N PHE A 240 11.18 3.62 22.97
CA PHE A 240 9.96 3.37 22.18
C PHE A 240 9.69 1.90 21.84
N GLY A 241 10.55 0.98 22.28
CA GLY A 241 10.33 -0.46 22.13
C GLY A 241 10.21 -0.94 20.67
N ILE A 242 10.72 -0.17 19.71
CA ILE A 242 10.74 -0.57 18.29
C ILE A 242 11.98 -1.47 18.09
N PRO A 243 11.81 -2.76 17.76
CA PRO A 243 12.94 -3.63 17.50
C PRO A 243 13.77 -3.09 16.33
N SER A 244 15.08 -3.01 16.51
CA SER A 244 16.04 -2.54 15.50
C SER A 244 15.92 -3.28 14.16
N GLU A 245 15.38 -4.50 14.18
CA GLU A 245 15.08 -5.35 13.01
C GLU A 245 14.01 -4.77 12.06
N ILE A 246 13.05 -3.98 12.57
CA ILE A 246 12.01 -3.32 11.75
C ILE A 246 12.59 -2.14 10.97
N VAL A 247 13.50 -1.39 11.59
CA VAL A 247 14.19 -0.26 10.95
C VAL A 247 15.10 -0.75 9.81
N LEU A 248 15.79 -1.87 10.02
CA LEU A 248 16.63 -2.50 9.02
C LEU A 248 15.82 -3.10 7.85
N SER A 249 14.62 -3.62 8.12
CA SER A 249 13.74 -4.18 7.09
C SER A 249 13.17 -3.12 6.14
N LEU A 250 12.83 -1.93 6.66
CA LEU A 250 12.40 -0.78 5.84
C LEU A 250 13.54 -0.24 4.97
N ALA A 251 14.77 -0.19 5.50
CA ALA A 251 15.95 0.22 4.73
C ALA A 251 16.26 -0.76 3.58
N ALA A 252 16.09 -2.06 3.79
CA ALA A 252 16.31 -3.09 2.77
C ALA A 252 15.30 -3.05 1.61
N VAL A 253 14.06 -2.64 1.87
CA VAL A 253 13.03 -2.45 0.83
C VAL A 253 13.37 -1.28 -0.09
N VAL A 254 13.97 -0.21 0.45
CA VAL A 254 14.40 0.97 -0.31
C VAL A 254 15.65 0.69 -1.18
N GLN A 255 16.54 -0.21 -0.75
CA GLN A 255 17.72 -0.61 -1.55
C GLN A 255 17.38 -1.50 -2.75
N ARG A 256 16.29 -2.29 -2.70
CA ARG A 256 15.91 -3.20 -3.79
C ARG A 256 15.27 -2.52 -5.02
N SER A 257 14.94 -1.23 -4.96
CA SER A 257 14.31 -0.49 -6.08
C SER A 257 15.29 0.06 -7.13
N GLY A 258 16.56 -0.37 -7.13
CA GLY A 258 17.47 -0.22 -8.28
C GLY A 258 18.20 1.12 -8.38
N SER A 259 19.07 1.41 -7.41
CA SER A 259 20.13 2.42 -7.54
C SER A 259 21.50 1.71 -7.65
N PRO A 260 22.41 2.12 -8.55
CA PRO A 260 23.74 1.55 -8.66
C PRO A 260 24.68 2.25 -7.68
N PHE A 261 24.74 1.79 -6.44
CA PHE A 261 25.88 2.05 -5.56
C PHE A 261 26.34 0.72 -4.96
N SER A 262 27.47 0.20 -5.46
CA SER A 262 28.18 -0.89 -4.82
C SER A 262 28.91 -0.36 -3.59
N LEU A 263 28.62 -0.91 -2.42
CA LEU A 263 29.52 -0.82 -1.26
C LEU A 263 30.09 -2.20 -1.01
N THR A 264 31.37 -2.37 -1.32
CA THR A 264 32.17 -3.52 -0.90
C THR A 264 32.58 -3.34 0.55
N TRP A 265 32.21 -4.28 1.41
CA TRP A 265 32.72 -4.38 2.78
C TRP A 265 33.88 -5.39 2.79
N SER A 266 35.06 -4.95 3.22
CA SER A 266 36.18 -5.82 3.58
C SER A 266 36.36 -5.77 5.09
N PHE A 267 36.14 -6.89 5.76
CA PHE A 267 36.54 -7.09 7.15
C PHE A 267 38.01 -7.50 7.18
N VAL A 268 38.85 -6.71 7.85
CA VAL A 268 40.12 -7.18 8.39
C VAL A 268 39.87 -7.49 9.87
N SER A 269 40.24 -8.72 10.23
CA SER A 269 40.11 -9.36 11.54
C SER A 269 40.74 -8.58 12.69
#